data_AF-A0A8K0CPN1-F1
#
_entry.id   AF-A0A8K0CPN1-F1
#
_cell.length_a   1.000
_cell.length_b   1.000
_cell.length_c   1.000
_cell.angle_alpha   90.00
_cell.angle_beta   90.00
_cell.angle_gamma   90.00
#
_symmetry.space_group_name_H-M   'P 1'
#
loop_
_entity.id
_entity.type
_entity.pdbx_description
1 polymer ?
#
loop_
_entity_poly.entity_id
_entity_poly.type
_entity_poly.pdbx_seq_one_letter_code
_entity_poly.pdbx_strand_id
1 'polypeptide(L)'
;MKSTRFLILFCGIAVVLGKKPRSGTFKCVHGVLYRENECNLCYCDRNQMLLCTSMACASHDDPKYIRCNVGTTWDRKCNQCWCTKGGGTICTAYQCDPKNLKAKKIS
;
A
#
# COMPACT_ATOMS: atom_id res chain seq x y z
N MET A 1 32.07 29.17 43.23
CA MET A 1 31.84 29.98 42.00
C MET A 1 32.83 29.52 40.92
N LYS A 2 32.35 29.45 39.67
CA LYS A 2 33.02 29.03 38.40
C LYS A 2 32.94 27.50 38.16
N SER A 3 31.88 27.01 37.53
CA SER A 3 31.60 27.03 36.07
C SER A 3 32.55 26.13 35.29
N THR A 4 32.15 24.87 35.11
CA THR A 4 32.65 24.04 34.01
C THR A 4 31.45 23.55 33.22
N ARG A 5 31.23 24.19 32.08
CA ARG A 5 30.20 23.87 31.11
C ARG A 5 30.45 22.45 30.61
N PHE A 6 29.53 21.52 30.88
CA PHE A 6 29.50 20.23 30.20
C PHE A 6 29.27 20.50 28.71
N LEU A 7 30.30 20.26 27.92
CA LEU A 7 30.22 20.20 26.46
C LEU A 7 29.13 19.19 26.10
N ILE A 8 28.04 19.70 25.52
CA ILE A 8 26.95 18.90 24.98
C ILE A 8 27.57 17.97 23.94
N LEU A 9 27.58 16.67 24.25
CA LEU A 9 27.85 15.61 23.28
C LEU A 9 26.94 15.87 22.07
N PHE A 10 27.52 16.19 20.91
CA PHE A 10 26.85 16.01 19.64
C PHE A 10 26.69 14.51 19.43
N CYS A 11 25.68 13.92 20.08
CA CYS A 11 25.11 12.68 19.62
C CYS A 11 24.46 13.04 18.29
N GLY A 12 25.22 12.84 17.21
CA GLY A 12 24.71 12.96 15.85
C GLY A 12 23.54 11.99 15.73
N ILE A 13 22.33 12.50 15.97
CA ILE A 13 21.10 11.81 15.59
C ILE A 13 21.15 11.84 14.07
N ALA A 14 21.71 10.77 13.49
CA ALA A 14 21.44 10.41 12.13
C ALA A 14 19.91 10.22 12.08
N VAL A 15 19.20 11.26 11.66
CA VAL A 15 17.81 11.14 11.25
C VAL A 15 17.87 10.31 9.99
N VAL A 16 17.86 8.99 10.16
CA VAL A 16 17.62 8.07 9.06
C VAL A 16 16.24 8.48 8.57
N LEU A 17 16.18 9.20 7.45
CA LEU A 17 14.96 9.43 6.67
C LEU A 17 14.54 8.10 6.04
N GLY A 18 14.43 7.07 6.87
CA GLY A 18 13.90 5.78 6.52
C GLY A 18 12.43 6.00 6.25
N LYS A 19 12.03 6.03 4.98
CA LYS A 19 10.66 5.68 4.63
C LYS A 19 10.42 4.34 5.32
N LYS A 20 9.59 4.33 6.38
CA LYS A 20 9.30 3.12 7.16
C LYS A 20 9.05 1.98 6.16
N PRO A 21 9.72 0.82 6.31
CA PRO A 21 9.38 -0.32 5.48
C PRO A 21 7.90 -0.59 5.74
N ARG A 22 7.07 -0.44 4.70
CA ARG A 22 5.65 -0.79 4.77
C ARG A 22 5.55 -2.31 4.74
N SER A 23 6.04 -2.98 5.78
CA SER A 23 5.62 -4.35 6.05
C SER A 23 4.23 -4.22 6.67
N GLY A 24 3.21 -4.20 5.81
CA GLY A 24 1.83 -4.04 6.22
C GLY A 24 1.05 -5.19 5.65
N THR A 25 0.50 -6.05 6.51
CA THR A 25 -0.57 -6.94 6.11
C THR A 25 -1.72 -6.11 5.54
N PHE A 26 -2.36 -6.60 4.48
CA PHE A 26 -3.51 -5.91 3.89
C PHE A 26 -4.60 -5.73 4.95
N LYS A 27 -5.11 -4.50 5.07
CA LYS A 27 -6.27 -4.17 5.91
C LYS A 27 -7.34 -3.55 5.03
N CYS A 28 -8.53 -4.14 5.04
CA CYS A 28 -9.67 -3.62 4.33
C CYS A 28 -10.22 -2.39 5.06
N VAL A 29 -10.28 -1.23 4.39
CA VAL A 29 -10.77 0.03 4.95
C VAL A 29 -12.07 0.46 4.27
N HIS A 30 -13.09 0.75 5.07
CA HIS A 30 -14.36 1.29 4.56
C HIS A 30 -14.21 2.57 3.76
N GLY A 31 -15.00 2.68 2.69
CA GLY A 31 -15.01 3.86 1.83
C GLY A 31 -13.74 4.04 1.00
N VAL A 32 -12.83 3.06 1.00
CA VAL A 32 -11.72 2.94 0.05
C VAL A 32 -12.11 1.89 -0.99
N LEU A 33 -11.92 2.23 -2.26
CA LEU A 33 -12.05 1.26 -3.35
C LEU A 33 -10.70 0.59 -3.59
N TYR A 34 -10.77 -0.69 -3.91
CA TYR A 34 -9.61 -1.52 -4.20
C TYR A 34 -9.76 -2.18 -5.56
N ARG A 35 -8.64 -2.61 -6.12
CA ARG A 35 -8.58 -3.35 -7.36
C ARG A 35 -7.74 -4.61 -7.14
N GLU A 36 -8.39 -5.75 -7.27
CA GLU A 36 -7.77 -7.06 -7.19
C GLU A 36 -7.22 -7.45 -8.57
N ASN A 37 -5.94 -7.82 -8.56
CA ASN A 37 -5.15 -8.22 -9.71
C ASN A 37 -5.29 -7.28 -10.91
N GLU A 38 -5.43 -5.97 -10.68
CA GLU A 38 -5.63 -4.98 -11.77
C GLU A 38 -6.96 -5.12 -12.54
N CYS A 39 -7.87 -5.99 -12.09
CA CYS A 39 -9.07 -6.35 -12.83
C CYS A 39 -10.34 -6.10 -12.01
N ASN A 40 -10.57 -6.89 -10.96
CA ASN A 40 -11.80 -6.84 -10.20
C ASN A 40 -11.84 -5.63 -9.28
N LEU A 41 -12.94 -4.89 -9.31
CA LEU A 41 -13.16 -3.77 -8.38
C LEU A 41 -13.69 -4.34 -7.07
N CYS A 42 -13.17 -3.84 -5.96
CA CYS A 42 -13.53 -4.33 -4.64
C CYS A 42 -13.83 -3.18 -3.67
N TYR A 43 -14.64 -3.50 -2.66
CA TYR A 43 -14.94 -2.64 -1.53
C TYR A 43 -14.95 -3.46 -0.24
N CYS A 44 -14.88 -2.77 0.90
CA CYS A 44 -14.95 -3.41 2.21
C CYS A 44 -16.38 -3.35 2.75
N ASP A 45 -16.93 -4.50 3.12
CA ASP A 45 -18.21 -4.62 3.82
C ASP A 45 -18.05 -4.21 5.30
N ARG A 46 -19.15 -4.07 6.06
CA ARG A 46 -19.14 -3.65 7.48
C ARG A 46 -18.24 -4.50 8.39
N ASN A 47 -17.92 -5.72 8.00
CA ASN A 47 -17.08 -6.65 8.75
C ASN A 47 -15.61 -6.62 8.30
N GLN A 48 -15.21 -5.62 7.51
CA GLN A 48 -13.87 -5.51 6.91
C GLN A 48 -13.53 -6.66 5.96
N MET A 49 -14.54 -7.33 5.42
CA MET A 49 -14.39 -8.32 4.38
C MET A 49 -14.26 -7.65 3.02
N LEU A 50 -13.27 -8.06 2.24
CA LEU A 50 -13.09 -7.59 0.87
C LEU A 50 -14.09 -8.30 -0.04
N LEU A 51 -15.00 -7.54 -0.64
CA LEU A 51 -15.96 -8.02 -1.62
C LEU A 51 -15.56 -7.48 -2.99
N CYS A 52 -15.27 -8.38 -3.92
CA CYS A 52 -14.83 -8.06 -5.27
C CYS A 52 -15.88 -8.45 -6.32
N THR A 53 -15.87 -7.77 -7.46
CA THR A 53 -16.55 -8.28 -8.66
C THR A 53 -15.95 -9.63 -9.09
N SER A 54 -16.72 -10.45 -9.82
CA SER A 54 -16.26 -11.74 -10.35
C SER A 54 -16.13 -11.72 -11.86
N MET A 55 -15.40 -10.74 -12.39
CA MET A 55 -15.14 -10.63 -13.82
C MET A 55 -14.11 -11.68 -14.25
N ALA A 56 -14.28 -12.23 -15.46
CA ALA A 56 -13.25 -13.04 -16.08
C ALA A 56 -12.07 -12.14 -16.47
N CYS A 57 -10.97 -12.27 -15.75
CA CYS A 57 -9.78 -11.46 -15.98
C CYS A 57 -8.87 -12.17 -16.99
N ALA A 58 -8.46 -11.48 -18.05
CA ALA A 58 -7.61 -12.04 -19.12
C ALA A 58 -6.31 -12.69 -18.61
N SER A 59 -5.88 -12.32 -17.41
CA SER A 59 -4.65 -12.78 -16.81
C SER A 59 -4.83 -13.94 -15.83
N HIS A 60 -6.06 -14.39 -15.52
CA HIS A 60 -6.27 -15.57 -14.67
C HIS A 60 -5.70 -16.85 -15.29
N ASP A 61 -5.59 -16.90 -16.62
CA ASP A 61 -5.01 -18.02 -17.37
C ASP A 61 -3.48 -17.91 -17.53
N ASP A 62 -2.88 -16.77 -17.13
CA ASP A 62 -1.43 -16.60 -17.16
C ASP A 62 -0.83 -17.03 -15.81
N PRO A 63 -0.03 -18.12 -15.75
CA PRO A 63 0.67 -18.52 -14.52
C PRO A 63 1.61 -17.44 -13.95
N LYS A 64 1.82 -16.34 -14.68
CA LYS A 64 2.54 -15.15 -14.24
C LYS A 64 1.71 -14.14 -13.44
N TYR A 65 0.42 -14.36 -13.24
CA TYR A 65 -0.44 -13.34 -12.65
C TYR A 65 -0.38 -13.28 -11.10
N ILE A 66 -0.05 -14.41 -10.45
CA ILE A 66 0.31 -14.43 -9.01
C ILE A 66 1.83 -14.24 -8.86
N ARG A 67 2.38 -13.13 -9.38
CA ARG A 67 3.81 -12.81 -9.27
C ARG A 67 4.08 -11.70 -8.26
N CYS A 68 3.59 -11.87 -7.05
CA CYS A 68 4.03 -11.06 -5.94
C CYS A 68 4.43 -11.96 -4.77
N ASN A 69 5.38 -11.48 -3.98
CA ASN A 69 5.81 -12.20 -2.78
C ASN A 69 4.81 -11.88 -1.67
N VAL A 70 4.06 -12.88 -1.18
CA VAL A 70 3.04 -12.68 -0.15
C VAL A 70 3.61 -11.91 1.05
N GLY A 71 2.86 -10.92 1.54
CA GLY A 71 3.28 -10.04 2.63
C GLY A 71 4.09 -8.81 2.18
N THR A 72 4.52 -8.75 0.92
CA THR A 72 5.13 -7.52 0.38
C THR A 72 4.09 -6.45 0.11
N THR A 73 4.54 -5.20 0.20
CA THR A 73 3.77 -4.04 -0.21
C THR A 73 4.64 -3.14 -1.08
N TRP A 74 4.00 -2.43 -2.00
CA TRP A 74 4.67 -1.48 -2.89
C TRP A 74 3.70 -0.39 -3.32
N ASP A 75 4.24 0.71 -3.83
CA ASP A 75 3.43 1.74 -4.48
C ASP A 75 3.42 1.51 -5.98
N ARG A 76 2.23 1.64 -6.58
CA ARG A 76 2.04 1.71 -8.02
C ARG A 76 1.39 3.04 -8.36
N LYS A 77 2.20 3.97 -8.87
CA LYS A 77 1.81 5.38 -9.04
C LYS A 77 1.36 5.96 -7.69
N CYS A 78 0.12 6.45 -7.60
CA CYS A 78 -0.48 6.97 -6.37
C CYS A 78 -1.18 5.90 -5.52
N ASN A 79 -1.22 4.64 -5.99
CA ASN A 79 -1.91 3.56 -5.31
C ASN A 79 -0.96 2.72 -4.47
N GLN A 80 -1.42 2.34 -3.28
CA GLN A 80 -0.71 1.40 -2.44
C GLN A 80 -1.19 -0.01 -2.75
N CYS A 81 -0.27 -0.95 -2.86
CA CYS A 81 -0.52 -2.33 -3.23
C CYS A 81 0.03 -3.31 -2.19
N TRP A 82 -0.64 -4.45 -2.07
CA TRP A 82 -0.33 -5.54 -1.16
C TRP A 82 -0.38 -6.86 -1.90
N CYS A 83 0.59 -7.74 -1.61
CA CYS A 83 0.49 -9.13 -2.00
C CYS A 83 -0.13 -9.95 -0.89
N THR A 84 -1.27 -10.58 -1.16
CA THR A 84 -2.03 -11.36 -0.19
C THR A 84 -2.09 -12.84 -0.57
N LYS A 85 -2.19 -13.70 0.45
CA LYS A 85 -2.39 -15.12 0.25
C LYS A 85 -3.79 -15.35 -0.35
N GLY A 86 -3.89 -16.06 -1.46
CA GLY A 86 -5.16 -16.43 -2.10
C GLY A 86 -5.80 -15.34 -2.99
N GLY A 87 -5.52 -14.05 -2.75
CA GLY A 87 -6.06 -12.94 -3.56
C GLY A 87 -5.06 -12.33 -4.56
N GLY A 88 -3.79 -12.70 -4.51
CA GLY A 88 -2.76 -12.10 -5.36
C GLY A 88 -2.50 -10.64 -4.97
N THR A 89 -2.50 -9.74 -5.95
CA THR A 89 -2.26 -8.31 -5.74
C THR A 89 -3.57 -7.59 -5.43
N ILE A 90 -3.63 -6.88 -4.31
CA ILE A 90 -4.72 -5.94 -4.01
C ILE A 90 -4.12 -4.54 -3.96
N CYS A 91 -4.65 -3.61 -4.74
CA CYS A 91 -4.22 -2.20 -4.71
C CYS A 91 -5.38 -1.30 -4.33
N THR A 92 -5.11 -0.13 -3.73
CA THR A 92 -6.12 0.95 -3.76
C THR A 92 -6.44 1.31 -5.21
N ALA A 93 -7.65 1.79 -5.47
CA ALA A 93 -8.13 2.11 -6.81
C ALA A 93 -8.35 3.61 -7.02
N TYR A 94 -7.41 4.44 -6.57
CA TYR A 94 -7.44 5.87 -6.83
C TYR A 94 -7.15 6.20 -8.29
N GLN A 95 -7.83 7.23 -8.79
CA GLN A 95 -7.44 7.89 -10.03
C GLN A 95 -6.18 8.73 -9.74
N CYS A 96 -5.07 8.34 -10.36
CA CYS A 96 -3.82 9.07 -10.25
C CYS A 96 -3.77 10.15 -11.33
N ASP A 97 -3.50 11.40 -10.93
CA ASP A 97 -3.17 12.45 -11.88
C ASP A 97 -1.77 12.16 -12.48
N PRO A 98 -1.61 12.10 -13.82
CA PRO A 98 -0.31 11.87 -14.44
C PRO A 98 0.71 12.99 -14.13
N LYS A 99 0.26 14.19 -13.74
CA LYS A 99 1.11 15.34 -13.41
C LYS A 99 1.36 15.49 -11.90
N ASN A 100 0.52 14.91 -11.06
CA ASN A 100 0.67 14.91 -9.61
C ASN A 100 0.36 13.52 -9.06
N LEU A 101 1.30 12.86 -8.39
CA LEU A 101 1.11 11.54 -7.74
C LEU A 101 0.09 11.54 -6.58
N LYS A 102 -0.79 12.54 -6.51
CA LYS A 102 -1.88 12.65 -5.54
C LYS A 102 -3.07 11.80 -6.01
N ALA A 103 -3.59 11.01 -5.08
CA ALA A 103 -4.79 10.22 -5.27
C ALA A 103 -6.04 11.12 -5.25
N LYS A 104 -6.91 11.00 -6.26
CA LYS A 104 -8.29 11.50 -6.17
C LYS A 104 -9.22 10.34 -5.80
N LYS A 105 -10.04 10.54 -4.78
CA LYS A 105 -11.09 9.58 -4.40
C LYS A 105 -12.12 9.55 -5.53
N ILE A 106 -12.42 8.35 -6.03
CA ILE A 106 -13.52 8.16 -6.99
C ILE A 106 -14.80 8.31 -6.19
N SER A 107 -15.57 9.35 -6.49
CA SER A 107 -16.89 9.64 -5.93
C SER A 107 -17.98 8.95 -6.73
#